data_AF-A0A1S9AJ53-F1
#
_entry.id   AF-A0A1S9AJ53-F1
#
_cell.length_a   1.000
_cell.length_b   1.000
_cell.length_c   1.000
_cell.angle_alpha   90.00
_cell.angle_beta   90.00
_cell.angle_gamma   90.00
#
_symmetry.space_group_name_H-M   'P 1'
#
loop_
_entity.id
_entity.type
_entity.pdbx_description
1 polymer ?
#
loop_
_entity_poly.entity_id
_entity_poly.type
_entity_poly.pdbx_seq_one_letter_code
_entity_poly.pdbx_strand_id
1 'polypeptide(L)'
;MSPDNIVPFERRAPPSPPPDFDPVHALRTCRSLMQALGQYELTEVAYEACITMLMINLHDLLQAARTLGKPLVFDEHIDAGEDAANITELVARCRNAACHVWVRPATLPASAYRFRRVRGGAPATPQAGDGYPACAFEDDVALYYGRYRLYLKRHVRRAIEELAPLFAPASPA
;
A
#
# COMPACT_ATOMS: atom_id res chain seq x y z
N MET A 1 -27.02 21.00 10.78
CA MET A 1 -25.74 20.56 10.19
C MET A 1 -26.06 19.46 9.20
N SER A 2 -25.81 19.68 7.90
CA SER A 2 -26.09 18.66 6.88
C SER A 2 -25.08 17.51 7.01
N PRO A 3 -25.52 16.24 7.07
CA PRO A 3 -24.62 15.08 7.18
C PRO A 3 -23.73 14.85 5.94
N ASP A 4 -23.96 15.58 4.85
CA ASP A 4 -23.30 15.36 3.55
C ASP A 4 -21.88 15.95 3.40
N ASN A 5 -21.32 16.59 4.43
CA ASN A 5 -19.98 17.20 4.38
C ASN A 5 -18.88 16.41 5.10
N ILE A 6 -19.14 15.17 5.53
CA ILE A 6 -18.08 14.32 6.09
C ILE A 6 -17.35 13.66 4.91
N VAL A 7 -16.24 14.28 4.49
CA VAL A 7 -15.27 13.60 3.62
C VAL A 7 -14.88 12.29 4.31
N PRO A 8 -15.13 11.12 3.69
CA PRO A 8 -14.73 9.83 4.25
C PRO A 8 -13.27 9.91 4.68
N PHE A 9 -12.92 9.32 5.84
CA PHE A 9 -11.55 9.39 6.37
C PHE A 9 -10.50 8.99 5.32
N GLU A 10 -10.84 8.01 4.48
CA GLU A 10 -10.04 7.48 3.38
C GLU A 10 -9.78 8.48 2.24
N ARG A 11 -10.59 9.55 2.15
CA ARG A 11 -10.53 10.60 1.11
C ARG A 11 -9.90 11.90 1.62
N ARG A 12 -9.51 11.97 2.89
CA ARG A 12 -8.80 13.14 3.41
C ARG A 12 -7.42 13.20 2.77
N ALA A 13 -7.00 14.41 2.39
CA ALA A 13 -5.61 14.61 1.99
C ALA A 13 -4.70 14.15 3.14
N PRO A 14 -3.71 13.30 2.85
CA PRO A 14 -2.79 12.85 3.88
C PRO A 14 -2.04 14.04 4.48
N PRO A 15 -1.77 14.02 5.79
CA PRO A 15 -0.98 15.08 6.42
C PRO A 15 0.43 15.09 5.81
N SER A 16 1.02 16.28 5.72
CA SER A 16 2.45 16.39 5.41
C SER A 16 3.27 15.64 6.48
N PRO A 17 4.44 15.07 6.13
CA PRO A 17 5.32 14.47 7.11
C PRO A 17 5.68 15.49 8.20
N PRO A 18 5.86 15.06 9.46
CA PRO A 18 6.26 15.96 10.52
C PRO A 18 7.68 16.51 10.26
N PRO A 19 8.07 17.65 10.87
CA PRO A 19 9.36 18.30 10.61
C PRO A 19 10.58 17.43 10.91
N ASP A 20 10.45 16.44 11.79
CA ASP A 20 11.48 15.50 12.21
C ASP A 20 11.42 14.16 11.44
N PHE A 21 10.61 14.07 10.39
CA PHE A 21 10.56 12.88 9.53
C PHE A 21 11.92 12.65 8.85
N ASP A 22 12.48 11.45 9.07
CA ASP A 22 13.71 10.99 8.40
C ASP A 22 13.37 10.11 7.19
N PRO A 23 13.36 10.66 5.95
CA PRO A 23 13.06 9.89 4.75
C PRO A 23 14.13 8.83 4.45
N VAL A 24 15.37 9.02 4.91
CA VAL A 24 16.44 8.03 4.69
C VAL A 24 16.19 6.80 5.55
N HIS A 25 15.80 7.00 6.82
CA HIS A 25 15.37 5.91 7.69
C HIS A 25 14.15 5.19 7.14
N ALA A 26 13.11 5.92 6.74
CA ALA A 26 11.89 5.32 6.17
C ALA A 26 12.19 4.49 4.90
N LEU A 27 13.03 4.99 3.99
CA LEU A 27 13.43 4.26 2.78
C LEU A 27 14.17 2.96 3.12
N ARG A 28 15.10 3.01 4.08
CA ARG A 28 15.82 1.82 4.56
C ARG A 28 14.86 0.82 5.20
N THR A 29 13.91 1.28 6.01
CA THR A 29 12.88 0.44 6.62
C THR A 29 12.02 -0.25 5.55
N CYS A 30 11.57 0.48 4.52
CA CYS A 30 10.85 -0.10 3.39
C CYS A 30 11.64 -1.21 2.68
N ARG A 31 12.94 -1.00 2.43
CA ARG A 31 13.81 -2.01 1.82
C ARG A 31 13.97 -3.25 2.69
N SER A 32 14.22 -3.07 3.99
CA SER A 32 14.35 -4.18 4.94
C SER A 32 13.07 -5.00 5.04
N LEU A 33 11.90 -4.35 5.06
CA LEU A 33 10.61 -5.03 5.08
C LEU A 33 10.36 -5.79 3.77
N MET A 34 10.63 -5.18 2.61
CA MET A 34 10.55 -5.86 1.31
C MET A 34 11.44 -7.09 1.23
N GLN A 35 12.66 -6.99 1.75
CA GLN A 35 13.58 -8.12 1.85
C GLN A 35 13.00 -9.20 2.76
N ALA A 36 12.51 -8.84 3.95
CA ALA A 36 11.95 -9.80 4.89
C ALA A 36 10.75 -10.55 4.33
N LEU A 37 9.85 -9.85 3.63
CA LEU A 37 8.66 -10.42 2.99
C LEU A 37 9.00 -11.39 1.85
N GLY A 38 10.16 -11.24 1.21
CA GLY A 38 10.64 -12.11 0.13
C GLY A 38 11.55 -13.25 0.59
N GLN A 39 12.17 -13.14 1.76
CA GLN A 39 13.19 -14.10 2.24
C GLN A 39 12.71 -15.03 3.34
N TYR A 40 11.75 -14.60 4.17
CA TYR A 40 11.30 -15.38 5.32
C TYR A 40 9.88 -15.88 5.10
N GLU A 41 9.63 -17.12 5.54
CA GLU A 41 8.28 -17.66 5.66
C GLU A 41 7.65 -17.14 6.95
N LEU A 42 6.94 -16.02 6.82
CA LEU A 42 6.22 -15.36 7.91
C LEU A 42 4.82 -15.98 8.08
N THR A 43 4.35 -16.04 9.33
CA THR A 43 2.91 -16.31 9.60
C THR A 43 2.05 -15.22 8.98
N GLU A 44 0.78 -15.49 8.67
CA GLU A 44 -0.12 -14.48 8.09
C GLU A 44 -0.17 -13.19 8.92
N VAL A 45 -0.22 -13.32 10.25
CA VAL A 45 -0.25 -12.17 11.18
C VAL A 45 1.06 -11.35 11.09
N ALA A 46 2.22 -12.02 11.09
CA ALA A 46 3.50 -11.33 10.97
C ALA A 46 3.67 -10.69 9.58
N TYR A 47 3.19 -11.36 8.54
CA TYR A 47 3.20 -10.84 7.18
C TYR A 47 2.35 -9.57 7.07
N GLU A 48 1.11 -9.60 7.57
CA GLU A 48 0.22 -8.43 7.61
C GLU A 48 0.83 -7.26 8.40
N ALA A 49 1.46 -7.54 9.55
CA ALA A 49 2.15 -6.52 10.34
C ALA A 49 3.30 -5.88 9.55
N CYS A 50 4.12 -6.68 8.86
CA CYS A 50 5.20 -6.18 8.01
C CYS A 50 4.68 -5.34 6.84
N ILE A 51 3.61 -5.78 6.16
CA ILE A 51 2.97 -5.01 5.09
C ILE A 51 2.40 -3.70 5.63
N THR A 52 1.75 -3.71 6.80
CA THR A 52 1.19 -2.51 7.40
C THR A 52 2.29 -1.48 7.70
N MET A 53 3.40 -1.92 8.30
CA MET A 53 4.56 -1.06 8.55
C MET A 53 5.18 -0.54 7.24
N LEU A 54 5.24 -1.39 6.21
CA LEU A 54 5.73 -1.02 4.88
C LEU A 54 4.84 0.05 4.24
N MET A 55 3.52 -0.08 4.35
CA MET A 55 2.56 0.90 3.82
C MET A 55 2.65 2.24 4.54
N ILE A 56 2.85 2.24 5.86
CA ILE A 56 3.07 3.47 6.63
C ILE A 56 4.31 4.21 6.12
N ASN A 57 5.47 3.54 6.12
CA ASN A 57 6.73 4.17 5.71
C ASN A 57 6.70 4.60 4.23
N LEU A 58 6.11 3.78 3.35
CA LEU A 58 5.98 4.13 1.93
C LEU A 58 5.07 5.33 1.73
N HIS A 59 3.95 5.41 2.46
CA HIS A 59 3.04 6.55 2.38
C HIS A 59 3.74 7.84 2.79
N ASP A 60 4.50 7.82 3.89
CA ASP A 60 5.24 9.00 4.36
C ASP A 60 6.32 9.44 3.36
N LEU A 61 7.03 8.50 2.73
CA LEU A 61 7.97 8.80 1.65
C LEU A 61 7.29 9.44 0.43
N LEU A 62 6.11 8.95 0.04
CA LEU A 62 5.33 9.52 -1.06
C LEU A 62 4.88 10.95 -0.74
N GLN A 63 4.48 11.22 0.51
CA GLN A 63 4.16 12.59 0.93
C GLN A 63 5.40 13.49 0.95
N ALA A 64 6.54 12.99 1.44
CA ALA A 64 7.81 13.71 1.39
C ALA A 64 8.24 14.03 -0.05
N ALA A 65 8.05 13.10 -0.99
CA ALA A 65 8.37 13.34 -2.39
C ALA A 65 7.46 14.43 -2.99
N ARG A 66 6.17 14.43 -2.63
CA ARG A 66 5.22 15.49 -3.00
C ARG A 66 5.62 16.85 -2.42
N THR A 67 6.05 16.95 -1.16
CA THR A 67 6.49 18.23 -0.57
C THR A 67 7.76 18.77 -1.22
N LEU A 68 8.60 17.90 -1.78
CA LEU A 68 9.76 18.27 -2.61
C LEU A 68 9.41 18.61 -4.07
N GLY A 69 8.12 18.64 -4.44
CA GLY A 69 7.67 18.91 -5.80
C GLY A 69 7.92 17.76 -6.79
N LYS A 70 8.16 16.55 -6.29
CA LYS A 70 8.44 15.34 -7.09
C LYS A 70 7.45 14.22 -6.76
N PRO A 71 6.14 14.41 -6.99
CA PRO A 71 5.13 13.39 -6.67
C PRO A 71 5.29 12.15 -7.56
N LEU A 72 5.04 10.97 -6.98
CA LEU A 72 5.03 9.70 -7.71
C LEU A 72 3.59 9.33 -8.12
N VAL A 73 3.31 9.24 -9.42
CA VAL A 73 1.93 9.22 -9.94
C VAL A 73 1.67 8.16 -11.00
N PHE A 74 2.49 7.10 -11.06
CA PHE A 74 2.24 6.01 -11.99
C PHE A 74 0.94 5.26 -11.65
N ASP A 75 0.25 4.74 -12.66
CA ASP A 75 -1.10 4.18 -12.57
C ASP A 75 -1.24 2.78 -13.21
N GLU A 76 -0.13 2.20 -13.70
CA GLU A 76 -0.16 0.91 -14.34
C GLU A 76 -0.57 -0.17 -13.34
N HIS A 77 -1.52 -1.01 -13.76
CA HIS A 77 -2.08 -2.13 -12.98
C HIS A 77 -2.94 -1.72 -11.75
N ILE A 78 -3.40 -0.47 -11.72
CA ILE A 78 -4.42 0.02 -10.80
C ILE A 78 -5.79 -0.09 -11.47
N ASP A 79 -6.69 -0.89 -10.89
CA ASP A 79 -8.03 -1.10 -11.47
C ASP A 79 -8.95 0.08 -11.15
N ALA A 80 -9.83 0.45 -12.09
CA ALA A 80 -10.83 1.51 -11.88
C ALA A 80 -11.74 1.28 -10.65
N GLY A 81 -11.92 0.02 -10.23
CA GLY A 81 -12.70 -0.36 -9.05
C GLY A 81 -12.04 -0.03 -7.71
N GLU A 82 -10.74 0.28 -7.70
CA GLU A 82 -9.98 0.64 -6.50
C GLU A 82 -10.22 2.11 -6.10
N ASP A 83 -10.89 2.89 -6.95
CA ASP A 83 -11.19 4.31 -6.77
C ASP A 83 -9.91 5.16 -6.57
N ALA A 84 -8.71 4.63 -6.83
CA ALA A 84 -7.43 5.33 -6.75
C ALA A 84 -6.95 5.75 -8.14
N ALA A 85 -6.50 6.99 -8.32
CA ALA A 85 -6.02 7.47 -9.62
C ALA A 85 -4.57 7.08 -9.92
N ASN A 86 -3.76 6.80 -8.89
CA ASN A 86 -2.34 6.49 -9.03
C ASN A 86 -1.80 5.79 -7.76
N ILE A 87 -0.53 5.37 -7.81
CA ILE A 87 0.15 4.68 -6.72
C ILE A 87 0.12 5.43 -5.38
N THR A 88 0.22 6.76 -5.39
CA THR A 88 0.21 7.56 -4.15
C THR A 88 -1.13 7.44 -3.45
N GLU A 89 -2.22 7.51 -4.20
CA GLU A 89 -3.57 7.35 -3.67
C GLU A 89 -3.87 5.91 -3.25
N LEU A 90 -3.43 4.94 -4.05
CA LEU A 90 -3.63 3.52 -3.76
C LEU A 90 -2.92 3.11 -2.46
N VAL A 91 -1.65 3.50 -2.27
CA VAL A 91 -0.91 3.25 -1.03
C VAL A 91 -1.59 3.94 0.16
N ALA A 92 -2.07 5.18 0.01
CA ALA A 92 -2.80 5.88 1.07
C ALA A 92 -4.07 5.12 1.50
N ARG A 93 -4.82 4.57 0.55
CA ARG A 93 -6.03 3.79 0.80
C ARG A 93 -5.71 2.45 1.46
N CYS A 94 -4.72 1.72 0.96
CA CYS A 94 -4.24 0.48 1.58
C CYS A 94 -3.75 0.71 3.01
N ARG A 95 -2.94 1.76 3.24
CA ARG A 95 -2.48 2.17 4.58
C ARG A 95 -3.66 2.47 5.50
N ASN A 96 -4.64 3.23 5.02
CA ASN A 96 -5.81 3.58 5.83
C ASN A 96 -6.63 2.34 6.19
N ALA A 97 -6.88 1.45 5.24
CA ALA A 97 -7.58 0.19 5.50
C ALA A 97 -6.80 -0.70 6.49
N ALA A 98 -5.47 -0.76 6.39
CA ALA A 98 -4.62 -1.54 7.29
C ALA A 98 -4.58 -0.96 8.72
N CYS A 99 -4.50 0.37 8.86
CA CYS A 99 -4.39 1.02 10.18
C CYS A 99 -5.74 1.22 10.89
N HIS A 100 -6.85 1.28 10.15
CA HIS A 100 -8.17 1.62 10.67
C HIS A 100 -9.14 0.45 10.55
N VAL A 101 -8.73 -0.72 11.07
CA VAL A 101 -9.47 -1.99 10.99
C VAL A 101 -10.92 -1.94 11.52
N TRP A 102 -11.25 -1.01 12.43
CA TRP A 102 -12.62 -0.81 12.92
C TRP A 102 -13.49 0.04 11.99
N VAL A 103 -12.89 0.83 11.09
CA VAL A 103 -13.61 1.81 10.25
C VAL A 103 -14.08 1.06 9.02
N ARG A 104 -15.34 0.63 9.04
CA ARG A 104 -15.99 0.03 7.88
C ARG A 104 -16.72 1.12 7.10
N PRO A 105 -16.34 1.38 5.85
CA PRO A 105 -17.25 1.95 4.88
C PRO A 105 -18.59 1.22 4.92
N ALA A 106 -19.65 1.99 5.18
CA ALA A 106 -21.01 1.49 5.36
C ALA A 106 -21.53 0.68 4.15
N THR A 107 -20.86 0.79 3.01
CA THR A 107 -21.23 0.16 1.74
C THR A 107 -20.56 -1.19 1.47
N LEU A 108 -19.64 -1.65 2.33
CA LEU A 108 -18.93 -2.91 2.13
C LEU A 108 -19.46 -4.02 3.05
N PRO A 109 -19.63 -5.27 2.55
CA PRO A 109 -20.11 -6.37 3.37
C PRO A 109 -19.14 -6.65 4.54
N ALA A 110 -19.65 -7.21 5.63
CA ALA A 110 -18.88 -7.41 6.87
C ALA A 110 -17.56 -8.22 6.71
N SER A 111 -17.40 -8.93 5.59
CA SER A 111 -16.22 -9.70 5.20
C SER A 111 -15.17 -8.89 4.41
N ALA A 112 -15.49 -7.69 3.97
CA ALA A 112 -14.74 -6.92 2.97
C ALA A 112 -13.51 -6.16 3.51
N TYR A 113 -13.07 -6.39 4.75
CA TYR A 113 -11.88 -5.73 5.32
C TYR A 113 -10.74 -6.69 5.62
N ARG A 114 -10.86 -7.96 5.22
CA ARG A 114 -9.81 -8.92 5.50
C ARG A 114 -8.61 -8.64 4.60
N PHE A 115 -7.47 -8.40 5.23
CA PHE A 115 -6.18 -8.57 4.57
C PHE A 115 -6.15 -9.95 3.92
N ARG A 116 -5.78 -10.00 2.65
CA ARG A 116 -5.54 -11.25 1.92
C ARG A 116 -4.34 -11.09 1.02
N ARG A 117 -3.49 -12.11 0.98
CA ARG A 117 -2.42 -12.22 0.00
C ARG A 117 -2.70 -13.35 -0.98
N VAL A 118 -2.40 -13.14 -2.25
CA VAL A 118 -2.49 -14.14 -3.31
C VAL A 118 -1.18 -14.12 -4.09
N ARG A 119 -0.41 -15.21 -4.03
CA ARG A 119 0.82 -15.35 -4.82
C ARG A 119 0.46 -15.70 -6.27
N GLY A 120 1.25 -15.18 -7.22
CA GLY A 120 1.20 -15.54 -8.62
C GLY A 120 1.39 -17.03 -8.85
N GLY A 121 0.71 -17.56 -9.87
CA GLY A 121 0.75 -19.00 -10.19
C GLY A 121 -0.12 -19.88 -9.29
N ALA A 122 -0.75 -19.34 -8.25
CA ALA A 122 -1.83 -20.04 -7.58
C ALA A 122 -3.00 -20.19 -8.56
N PRO A 123 -3.63 -21.38 -8.70
CA PRO A 123 -4.83 -21.51 -9.50
C PRO A 123 -5.83 -20.45 -9.01
N ALA A 124 -6.56 -19.85 -9.94
CA ALA A 124 -7.74 -19.06 -9.60
C ALA A 124 -8.77 -20.01 -9.00
N THR A 125 -8.56 -20.45 -7.77
CA THR A 125 -9.55 -21.13 -6.97
C THR A 125 -10.43 -20.04 -6.41
N PRO A 126 -11.67 -19.86 -6.90
CA PRO A 126 -12.72 -19.20 -6.15
C PRO A 126 -13.07 -20.10 -4.96
N GLN A 127 -12.14 -20.31 -4.04
CA GLN A 127 -12.42 -20.97 -2.78
C GLN A 127 -12.93 -19.89 -1.82
N ALA A 128 -14.21 -20.08 -1.48
CA ALA A 128 -15.09 -19.22 -0.68
C ALA A 128 -15.56 -17.96 -1.42
N GLY A 129 -16.86 -17.67 -1.32
CA GLY A 129 -17.62 -16.67 -2.08
C GLY A 129 -17.30 -15.20 -1.76
N ASP A 130 -16.03 -14.87 -1.55
CA ASP A 130 -15.52 -13.55 -1.19
C ASP A 130 -15.05 -12.72 -2.40
N GLY A 131 -15.09 -13.28 -3.61
CA GLY A 131 -15.08 -12.52 -4.87
C GLY A 131 -13.78 -11.80 -5.24
N TYR A 132 -12.66 -12.06 -4.56
CA TYR A 132 -11.37 -11.43 -4.89
C TYR A 132 -10.72 -12.08 -6.11
N PRO A 133 -10.19 -11.28 -7.06
CA PRO A 133 -9.49 -11.82 -8.22
C PRO A 133 -8.17 -12.50 -7.83
N ALA A 134 -7.69 -13.41 -8.69
CA ALA A 134 -6.36 -13.98 -8.54
C ALA A 134 -5.26 -12.91 -8.75
N CYS A 135 -4.01 -13.23 -8.37
CA CYS A 135 -2.87 -12.43 -8.79
C CYS A 135 -2.68 -12.59 -10.30
N ALA A 136 -2.72 -11.49 -11.05
CA ALA A 136 -2.60 -11.50 -12.51
C ALA A 136 -1.19 -11.86 -13.01
N PHE A 137 -0.20 -11.90 -12.11
CA PHE A 137 1.20 -12.02 -12.44
C PHE A 137 1.84 -13.16 -11.67
N GLU A 138 2.43 -14.12 -12.37
CA GLU A 138 3.04 -15.32 -11.78
C GLU A 138 4.19 -15.00 -10.83
N ASP A 139 4.92 -13.93 -11.10
CA ASP A 139 6.08 -13.54 -10.32
C ASP A 139 5.75 -12.62 -9.14
N ASP A 140 4.49 -12.25 -8.92
CA ASP A 140 4.11 -11.21 -7.96
C ASP A 140 3.24 -11.73 -6.80
N VAL A 141 2.98 -10.86 -5.84
CA VAL A 141 2.01 -11.07 -4.77
C VAL A 141 1.00 -9.94 -4.81
N ALA A 142 -0.27 -10.30 -5.02
CA ALA A 142 -1.39 -9.39 -4.87
C ALA A 142 -1.82 -9.32 -3.40
N LEU A 143 -1.86 -8.13 -2.85
CA LEU A 143 -2.34 -7.82 -1.51
C LEU A 143 -3.69 -7.14 -1.63
N TYR A 144 -4.66 -7.60 -0.86
CA TYR A 144 -6.01 -7.06 -0.83
C TYR A 144 -6.30 -6.46 0.54
N TYR A 145 -6.72 -5.20 0.54
CA TYR A 145 -7.29 -4.51 1.68
C TYR A 145 -8.70 -4.07 1.31
N GLY A 146 -9.64 -5.01 1.47
CA GLY A 146 -10.96 -4.87 0.85
C GLY A 146 -10.85 -4.69 -0.66
N ARG A 147 -11.53 -3.69 -1.21
CA ARG A 147 -11.53 -3.46 -2.67
C ARG A 147 -10.16 -3.07 -3.25
N TYR A 148 -9.22 -2.61 -2.42
CA TYR A 148 -7.93 -2.10 -2.88
C TYR A 148 -6.95 -3.25 -3.08
N ARG A 149 -6.41 -3.39 -4.30
CA ARG A 149 -5.39 -4.39 -4.62
C ARG A 149 -4.05 -3.71 -4.87
N LEU A 150 -2.99 -4.25 -4.27
CA LEU A 150 -1.64 -3.75 -4.40
C LEU A 150 -0.68 -4.88 -4.77
N TYR A 151 0.14 -4.70 -5.79
CA TYR A 151 1.17 -5.67 -6.18
C TYR A 151 2.51 -5.38 -5.50
N LEU A 152 3.09 -6.38 -4.83
CA LEU A 152 4.30 -6.18 -4.04
C LEU A 152 5.51 -5.81 -4.90
N LYS A 153 5.68 -6.42 -6.09
CA LYS A 153 6.76 -6.04 -7.01
C LYS A 153 6.38 -4.84 -7.88
N ARG A 154 5.27 -4.92 -8.60
CA ARG A 154 4.89 -3.89 -9.59
C ARG A 154 4.56 -2.53 -8.98
N HIS A 155 3.99 -2.50 -7.78
CA HIS A 155 3.62 -1.26 -7.11
C HIS A 155 4.64 -0.89 -6.04
N VAL A 156 4.84 -1.76 -5.05
CA VAL A 156 5.61 -1.38 -3.85
C VAL A 156 7.10 -1.31 -4.12
N ARG A 157 7.69 -2.36 -4.70
CA ARG A 157 9.12 -2.37 -5.03
C ARG A 157 9.46 -1.25 -6.01
N ARG A 158 8.67 -1.09 -7.08
CA ARG A 158 8.83 0.00 -8.06
C ARG A 158 8.81 1.37 -7.36
N ALA A 159 7.83 1.63 -6.51
CA ALA A 159 7.74 2.90 -5.79
C ALA A 159 8.98 3.16 -4.91
N ILE A 160 9.47 2.14 -4.20
CA ILE A 160 10.70 2.24 -3.40
C ILE A 160 11.92 2.54 -4.27
N GLU A 161 12.02 1.91 -5.44
CA GLU A 161 13.12 2.12 -6.38
C GLU A 161 13.08 3.51 -7.03
N GLU A 162 11.90 4.02 -7.38
CA GLU A 162 11.73 5.38 -7.95
C GLU A 162 11.93 6.50 -6.90
N LEU A 163 11.60 6.23 -5.63
CA LEU A 163 11.85 7.18 -4.53
C LEU A 163 13.30 7.16 -4.06
N ALA A 164 14.04 6.08 -4.31
CA ALA A 164 15.40 5.92 -3.81
C ALA A 164 16.36 7.05 -4.21
N PRO A 165 16.42 7.53 -5.46
CA PRO A 165 17.31 8.64 -5.84
C PRO A 165 17.01 9.96 -5.12
N LEU A 166 15.80 10.12 -4.55
CA LEU A 166 15.41 11.33 -3.84
C LEU A 166 15.90 11.35 -2.39
N PHE A 167 16.06 10.18 -1.77
CA PHE A 167 16.28 10.04 -0.34
C PHE A 167 17.47 9.15 0.03
N ALA A 168 18.11 8.49 -0.94
CA ALA A 168 19.34 7.78 -0.69
C ALA A 168 20.44 8.79 -0.33
N PRO A 169 21.29 8.48 0.67
CA PRO A 169 22.46 9.31 0.92
C PRO A 169 23.30 9.36 -0.36
N ALA A 170 23.86 10.54 -0.66
CA ALA A 170 24.87 10.64 -1.70
C ALA A 170 25.96 9.61 -1.39
N SER A 171 26.30 8.75 -2.37
CA SER A 171 27.43 7.85 -2.22
C SER A 171 28.65 8.68 -1.82
N PRO A 172 29.45 8.26 -0.83
CA PRO A 172 30.73 8.90 -0.60
C PRO A 172 31.54 8.76 -1.90
N ALA A 173 31.97 9.91 -2.42
CA ALA A 173 32.83 10.00 -3.59
C ALA A 173 34.20 9.36 -3.34
#